data_AF-A0A3R7N0D0-F1
#
_entry.id   AF-A0A3R7N0D0-F1
#
_cell.length_a   1.000
_cell.length_b   1.000
_cell.length_c   1.000
_cell.angle_alpha   90.00
_cell.angle_beta   90.00
_cell.angle_gamma   90.00
#
_symmetry.space_group_name_H-M   'P 1'
#
loop_
_entity.id
_entity.type
_entity.pdbx_description
1 polymer ?
#
loop_
_entity_poly.entity_id
_entity_poly.type
_entity_poly.pdbx_seq_one_letter_code
_entity_poly.pdbx_strand_id
1 'polypeptide(L)'
;MAEVLLQEIGRPPGPEMENSNDRESYSLAAGLALGLVLFGRGGEAAGFTDLNIAGELYHYIEGGHKKPLLGVHKDKYKSPSYQIKEGDCVNIDVTAPGATLALGMIYFRSNNKAIAEWMVAPSTPYLLDQVRPDFLLLRTIALGLIMWDNVLPTSKWIESHVPSTVLTHVHRGGSQSTPGIDYESMHQILWKYTRMFTSFTKRSVAELAGKSTIETCLNVILLSLSMVMAGTGDLDVLRIIRYLRSRVGPSNSTVGYGSHLTIHMALGFLFLGGGRFSLSTSNMAIAALLIACFPKFPTHSNDNRYHLQALRHLYVLAAEPRLLIPVDVDTGRLCQVHVSVRFKDTDQYRSQTFEAMAPLMLPELSKLSQVVIEEDSANHRYWPVWFSAHNKTWSVLETLLRSGEGLAVKLKDGRYPYGDAPSGFQVQLAHLLTQDKSARWTMKR
;
A
#
# COMPACT_ATOMS: atom_id res chain seq x y z
N MET A 1 -9.78 -22.75 -15.52
CA MET A 1 -8.60 -22.12 -14.86
C MET A 1 -8.83 -21.93 -13.36
N ALA A 2 -9.90 -21.24 -12.94
CA ALA A 2 -10.20 -21.06 -11.51
C ALA A 2 -10.36 -22.39 -10.74
N GLU A 3 -11.06 -23.38 -11.31
CA GLU A 3 -11.23 -24.71 -10.71
C GLU A 3 -9.89 -25.45 -10.49
N VAL A 4 -9.00 -25.39 -11.49
CA VAL A 4 -7.66 -25.99 -11.39
C VAL A 4 -6.85 -25.31 -10.28
N LEU A 5 -6.86 -23.98 -10.24
CA LEU A 5 -6.15 -23.23 -9.19
C LEU A 5 -6.69 -23.54 -7.79
N LEU A 6 -8.00 -23.78 -7.66
CA LEU A 6 -8.61 -24.17 -6.39
C LEU A 6 -8.09 -25.53 -5.93
N GLN A 7 -8.02 -26.51 -6.84
CA GLN A 7 -7.45 -27.83 -6.54
C GLN A 7 -5.96 -27.75 -6.20
N GLU A 8 -5.21 -26.85 -6.84
CA GLU A 8 -3.77 -26.65 -6.57
C GLU A 8 -3.49 -26.00 -5.20
N ILE A 9 -4.41 -25.19 -4.65
CA ILE A 9 -4.28 -24.67 -3.27
C ILE A 9 -4.24 -25.84 -2.27
N GLY A 10 -5.14 -26.81 -2.42
CA GLY A 10 -5.25 -27.99 -1.56
C GLY A 10 -4.40 -29.19 -1.99
N ARG A 11 -3.36 -28.99 -2.81
CA ARG A 11 -2.61 -30.09 -3.41
C ARG A 11 -1.98 -31.03 -2.37
N PRO A 12 -2.18 -32.36 -2.44
CA PRO A 12 -1.57 -33.31 -1.51
C PRO A 12 -0.05 -33.48 -1.75
N PRO A 13 0.72 -33.92 -0.73
CA PRO A 13 2.15 -34.21 -0.89
C PRO A 13 2.38 -35.48 -1.70
N GLY A 14 3.50 -35.54 -2.44
CA GLY A 14 3.90 -36.71 -3.22
C GLY A 14 3.56 -36.60 -4.71
N PRO A 15 3.54 -37.71 -5.47
CA PRO A 15 3.82 -39.08 -5.02
C PRO A 15 5.27 -39.29 -4.57
N GLU A 16 5.49 -40.20 -3.62
CA GLU A 16 6.81 -40.63 -3.15
C GLU A 16 7.70 -39.48 -2.63
N MET A 17 8.66 -39.00 -3.44
CA MET A 17 9.60 -37.91 -3.11
C MET A 17 9.27 -36.59 -3.82
N GLU A 18 8.23 -36.55 -4.65
CA GLU A 18 7.84 -35.34 -5.37
C GLU A 18 7.03 -34.38 -4.50
N ASN A 19 7.07 -33.09 -4.85
CA ASN A 19 6.17 -32.05 -4.32
C ASN A 19 6.18 -31.88 -2.80
N SER A 20 7.31 -32.16 -2.14
CA SER A 20 7.49 -32.02 -0.70
C SER A 20 8.11 -30.67 -0.30
N ASN A 21 8.91 -30.06 -1.17
CA ASN A 21 9.60 -28.80 -0.89
C ASN A 21 8.70 -27.58 -1.14
N ASP A 22 8.83 -26.56 -0.29
CA ASP A 22 8.25 -25.20 -0.43
C ASP A 22 6.75 -25.16 -0.81
N ARG A 23 5.98 -26.12 -0.30
CA ARG A 23 4.54 -26.26 -0.60
C ARG A 23 3.74 -25.06 -0.14
N GLU A 24 4.15 -24.40 0.94
CA GLU A 24 3.53 -23.19 1.45
C GLU A 24 3.58 -22.06 0.40
N SER A 25 4.73 -21.87 -0.26
CA SER A 25 4.89 -20.89 -1.34
C SER A 25 4.04 -21.22 -2.58
N TYR A 26 3.93 -22.51 -2.92
CA TYR A 26 3.13 -22.97 -4.06
C TYR A 26 1.64 -22.74 -3.83
N SER A 27 1.13 -23.15 -2.66
CA SER A 27 -0.25 -22.92 -2.24
C SER A 27 -0.57 -21.42 -2.20
N LEU A 28 0.34 -20.60 -1.67
CA LEU A 28 0.20 -19.15 -1.67
C LEU A 28 0.13 -18.60 -3.11
N ALA A 29 1.02 -19.03 -4.01
CA ALA A 29 1.03 -18.59 -5.40
C ALA A 29 -0.25 -19.00 -6.15
N ALA A 30 -0.76 -20.21 -5.91
CA ALA A 30 -2.03 -20.68 -6.47
C ALA A 30 -3.21 -19.83 -5.97
N GLY A 31 -3.25 -19.51 -4.67
CA GLY A 31 -4.26 -18.62 -4.08
C GLY A 31 -4.20 -17.19 -4.64
N LEU A 32 -3.01 -16.61 -4.76
CA LEU A 32 -2.81 -15.29 -5.35
C LEU A 32 -3.20 -15.27 -6.82
N ALA A 33 -2.86 -16.31 -7.59
CA ALA A 33 -3.28 -16.44 -8.99
C ALA A 33 -4.79 -16.56 -9.12
N LEU A 34 -5.46 -17.33 -8.26
CA LEU A 34 -6.91 -17.44 -8.23
C LEU A 34 -7.55 -16.08 -7.92
N GLY A 35 -7.02 -15.38 -6.93
CA GLY A 35 -7.43 -14.03 -6.56
C GLY A 35 -7.28 -13.01 -7.70
N LEU A 36 -6.21 -13.09 -8.49
CA LEU A 36 -5.99 -12.25 -9.67
C LEU A 36 -6.99 -12.55 -10.79
N VAL A 37 -7.28 -13.83 -11.05
CA VAL A 37 -8.22 -14.25 -12.11
C VAL A 37 -9.65 -13.78 -11.80
N LEU A 38 -10.04 -13.80 -10.54
CA LEU A 38 -11.40 -13.48 -10.07
C LEU A 38 -11.49 -12.12 -9.35
N PHE A 39 -10.51 -11.24 -9.53
CA PHE A 39 -10.37 -10.01 -8.76
C PHE A 39 -11.63 -9.11 -8.84
N GLY A 40 -12.22 -8.82 -7.68
CA GLY A 40 -13.39 -7.94 -7.54
C GLY A 40 -14.70 -8.47 -8.18
N ARG A 41 -14.75 -9.74 -8.58
CA ARG A 41 -15.93 -10.35 -9.23
C ARG A 41 -16.88 -11.07 -8.27
N GLY A 42 -16.61 -11.03 -6.96
CA GLY A 42 -17.29 -11.85 -5.95
C GLY A 42 -18.82 -11.68 -5.86
N GLY A 43 -19.38 -10.55 -6.29
CA GLY A 43 -20.84 -10.32 -6.31
C GLY A 43 -21.53 -10.64 -7.64
N GLU A 44 -20.81 -10.58 -8.76
CA GLU A 44 -21.36 -10.66 -10.13
C GLU A 44 -21.01 -11.97 -10.83
N ALA A 45 -20.41 -12.93 -10.11
CA ALA A 45 -19.98 -14.22 -10.63
C ALA A 45 -21.17 -15.19 -10.91
N ALA A 46 -22.17 -14.72 -11.65
CA ALA A 46 -23.34 -15.48 -12.12
C ALA A 46 -22.98 -16.68 -13.02
N GLY A 47 -21.72 -16.82 -13.44
CA GLY A 47 -21.20 -17.99 -14.16
C GLY A 47 -20.41 -18.99 -13.30
N PHE A 48 -20.17 -18.69 -12.02
CA PHE A 48 -19.43 -19.55 -11.08
C PHE A 48 -20.28 -20.02 -9.89
N THR A 49 -21.58 -19.76 -9.89
CA THR A 49 -22.51 -20.21 -8.84
C THR A 49 -22.50 -21.73 -8.64
N ASP A 50 -22.12 -22.49 -9.66
CA ASP A 50 -22.05 -23.95 -9.63
C ASP A 50 -20.84 -24.47 -8.85
N LEU A 51 -19.79 -23.65 -8.69
CA LEU A 51 -18.63 -23.95 -7.87
C LEU A 51 -18.73 -23.07 -6.61
N ASN A 52 -18.98 -23.67 -5.44
CA ASN A 52 -18.98 -22.97 -4.16
C ASN A 52 -17.55 -22.56 -3.75
N ILE A 53 -16.89 -21.73 -4.57
CA ILE A 53 -15.49 -21.30 -4.42
C ILE A 53 -15.28 -20.64 -3.06
N ALA A 54 -16.22 -19.81 -2.62
CA ALA A 54 -16.13 -19.16 -1.32
C ALA A 54 -16.17 -20.17 -0.16
N GLY A 55 -17.07 -21.16 -0.21
CA GLY A 55 -17.14 -22.23 0.78
C GLY A 55 -15.92 -23.14 0.79
N GLU A 56 -15.34 -23.44 -0.38
CA GLU A 56 -14.11 -24.22 -0.48
C GLU A 56 -12.89 -23.46 0.04
N LEU A 57 -12.76 -22.16 -0.29
CA LEU A 57 -11.70 -21.33 0.27
C LEU A 57 -11.86 -21.18 1.79
N TYR A 58 -13.09 -21.05 2.30
CA TYR A 58 -13.34 -21.04 3.74
C TYR A 58 -12.95 -22.38 4.40
N HIS A 59 -13.25 -23.50 3.75
CA HIS A 59 -12.81 -24.82 4.21
C HIS A 59 -11.28 -24.94 4.26
N TYR A 60 -10.56 -24.30 3.33
CA TYR A 60 -9.09 -24.21 3.38
C TYR A 60 -8.54 -23.30 4.49
N ILE A 61 -9.37 -22.44 5.10
CA ILE A 61 -9.00 -21.49 6.14
C ILE A 61 -9.27 -22.03 7.55
N GLU A 62 -10.46 -22.61 7.79
CA GLU A 62 -10.83 -23.20 9.08
C GLU A 62 -10.39 -24.66 9.22
N GLY A 63 -10.15 -25.32 8.08
CA GLY A 63 -9.84 -26.74 8.03
C GLY A 63 -11.09 -27.63 8.06
N GLY A 64 -10.83 -28.94 8.01
CA GLY A 64 -11.85 -29.99 7.98
C GLY A 64 -11.36 -31.21 7.21
N HIS A 65 -12.24 -32.19 7.01
CA HIS A 65 -11.88 -33.42 6.28
C HIS A 65 -11.60 -33.15 4.80
N LYS A 66 -10.50 -33.73 4.31
CA LYS A 66 -10.14 -33.68 2.90
C LYS A 66 -11.24 -34.34 2.07
N LYS A 67 -11.62 -33.67 0.97
CA LYS A 67 -12.47 -34.29 -0.04
C LYS A 67 -11.70 -35.45 -0.70
N PRO A 68 -12.34 -36.60 -0.97
CA PRO A 68 -11.69 -37.70 -1.65
C PRO A 68 -11.24 -37.27 -3.05
N LEU A 69 -9.99 -37.58 -3.41
CA LEU A 69 -9.45 -37.32 -4.74
C LEU A 69 -10.26 -38.11 -5.79
N LEU A 70 -10.72 -37.42 -6.83
CA LEU A 70 -11.51 -38.00 -7.93
C LEU A 70 -10.63 -38.20 -9.18
N GLY A 71 -10.88 -39.27 -9.95
CA GLY A 71 -10.28 -39.50 -11.26
C GLY A 71 -8.74 -39.67 -11.25
N VAL A 72 -8.07 -39.06 -12.23
CA VAL A 72 -6.62 -39.20 -12.52
C VAL A 72 -5.73 -38.85 -11.31
N HIS A 73 -6.18 -37.95 -10.43
CA HIS A 73 -5.45 -37.58 -9.23
C HIS A 73 -5.43 -38.71 -8.19
N LYS A 74 -6.47 -39.56 -8.12
CA LYS A 74 -6.49 -40.72 -7.21
C LYS A 74 -5.39 -41.73 -7.56
N ASP A 75 -5.17 -41.95 -8.86
CA ASP A 75 -4.16 -42.90 -9.32
C ASP A 75 -2.74 -42.34 -9.12
N LYS A 76 -2.54 -41.03 -9.35
CA LYS A 76 -1.26 -40.36 -9.15
C LYS A 76 -0.82 -40.31 -7.68
N TYR A 77 -1.74 -40.14 -6.75
CA TYR A 77 -1.44 -40.02 -5.31
C TYR A 77 -1.74 -41.31 -4.52
N LYS A 78 -1.81 -42.46 -5.19
CA LYS A 78 -2.02 -43.76 -4.54
C LYS A 78 -0.86 -44.14 -3.62
N SER A 79 0.37 -43.79 -4.01
CA SER A 79 1.57 -43.89 -3.17
C SER A 79 1.71 -42.62 -2.32
N PRO A 80 1.65 -42.71 -0.98
CA PRO A 80 1.82 -41.56 -0.11
C PRO A 80 3.25 -41.01 -0.21
N SER A 81 3.44 -39.75 0.20
CA SER A 81 4.77 -39.17 0.26
C SER A 81 5.61 -39.77 1.39
N TYR A 82 6.91 -39.90 1.19
CA TYR A 82 7.84 -40.42 2.22
C TYR A 82 8.33 -39.34 3.19
N GLN A 83 8.20 -38.06 2.83
CA GLN A 83 8.72 -36.94 3.63
C GLN A 83 7.65 -36.26 4.49
N ILE A 84 6.39 -36.24 4.03
CA ILE A 84 5.31 -35.51 4.69
C ILE A 84 4.14 -36.45 4.93
N LYS A 85 3.80 -36.65 6.21
CA LYS A 85 2.60 -37.37 6.62
C LYS A 85 1.53 -36.36 7.03
N GLU A 86 0.55 -36.18 6.17
CA GLU A 86 -0.67 -35.42 6.50
C GLU A 86 -1.76 -36.38 6.99
N GLY A 87 -2.60 -35.91 7.92
CA GLY A 87 -3.80 -36.64 8.32
C GLY A 87 -4.95 -36.48 7.32
N ASP A 88 -6.13 -36.93 7.76
CA ASP A 88 -7.39 -36.85 6.99
C ASP A 88 -7.96 -35.43 6.93
N CYS A 89 -7.41 -34.51 7.73
CA CYS A 89 -7.77 -33.10 7.73
C CYS A 89 -6.88 -32.29 6.78
N VAL A 90 -7.46 -31.24 6.19
CA VAL A 90 -6.75 -30.23 5.42
C VAL A 90 -5.66 -29.58 6.29
N ASN A 91 -4.47 -29.42 5.71
CA ASN A 91 -3.36 -28.77 6.38
C ASN A 91 -3.48 -27.23 6.29
N ILE A 92 -4.06 -26.65 7.33
CA ILE A 92 -4.32 -25.20 7.45
C ILE A 92 -3.02 -24.39 7.31
N ASP A 93 -1.89 -24.90 7.82
CA ASP A 93 -0.60 -24.19 7.76
C ASP A 93 -0.12 -23.92 6.33
N VAL A 94 -0.56 -24.75 5.36
CA VAL A 94 -0.21 -24.62 3.94
C VAL A 94 -1.29 -23.85 3.18
N THR A 95 -2.57 -24.15 3.42
CA THR A 95 -3.68 -23.66 2.57
C THR A 95 -4.24 -22.31 3.02
N ALA A 96 -4.21 -22.00 4.31
CA ALA A 96 -4.84 -20.81 4.86
C ALA A 96 -4.35 -19.47 4.28
N PRO A 97 -3.04 -19.19 4.11
CA PRO A 97 -2.59 -17.88 3.65
C PRO A 97 -3.01 -17.60 2.20
N GLY A 98 -2.93 -18.61 1.32
CA GLY A 98 -3.37 -18.50 -0.07
C GLY A 98 -4.88 -18.31 -0.17
N ALA A 99 -5.66 -19.10 0.58
CA ALA A 99 -7.11 -19.02 0.57
C ALA A 99 -7.66 -17.69 1.15
N THR A 100 -7.05 -17.20 2.23
CA THR A 100 -7.45 -15.93 2.88
C THR A 100 -7.25 -14.75 1.94
N LEU A 101 -6.10 -14.66 1.28
CA LEU A 101 -5.81 -13.59 0.33
C LEU A 101 -6.66 -13.72 -0.94
N ALA A 102 -6.91 -14.94 -1.42
CA ALA A 102 -7.79 -15.18 -2.55
C ALA A 102 -9.21 -14.65 -2.27
N LEU A 103 -9.80 -14.99 -1.11
CA LEU A 103 -11.11 -14.47 -0.71
C LEU A 103 -11.12 -12.94 -0.62
N GLY A 104 -10.09 -12.34 -0.03
CA GLY A 104 -9.94 -10.88 0.04
C GLY A 104 -9.88 -10.21 -1.33
N MET A 105 -9.22 -10.83 -2.32
CA MET A 105 -9.12 -10.33 -3.69
C MET A 105 -10.41 -10.54 -4.50
N ILE A 106 -11.08 -11.68 -4.35
CA ILE A 106 -12.34 -12.00 -5.05
C ILE A 106 -13.44 -11.03 -4.64
N TYR A 107 -13.57 -10.78 -3.33
CA TYR A 107 -14.59 -9.91 -2.74
C TYR A 107 -14.09 -8.49 -2.49
N PHE A 108 -13.04 -8.07 -3.21
CA PHE A 108 -12.48 -6.73 -3.10
C PHE A 108 -13.55 -5.65 -3.37
N ARG A 109 -13.70 -4.70 -2.44
CA ARG A 109 -14.71 -3.60 -2.50
C ARG A 109 -16.16 -4.07 -2.64
N SER A 110 -16.49 -5.32 -2.31
CA SER A 110 -17.86 -5.81 -2.43
C SER A 110 -18.73 -5.48 -1.21
N ASN A 111 -18.14 -5.04 -0.09
CA ASN A 111 -18.82 -4.78 1.19
C ASN A 111 -19.74 -5.92 1.67
N ASN A 112 -19.38 -7.17 1.34
CA ASN A 112 -20.18 -8.33 1.70
C ASN A 112 -19.92 -8.72 3.16
N LYS A 113 -20.87 -8.36 4.04
CA LYS A 113 -20.76 -8.60 5.48
C LYS A 113 -20.67 -10.08 5.85
N ALA A 114 -21.34 -10.97 5.12
CA ALA A 114 -21.34 -12.40 5.44
C ALA A 114 -19.95 -13.03 5.34
N ILE A 115 -19.18 -12.64 4.33
CA ILE A 115 -17.81 -13.14 4.12
C ILE A 115 -16.81 -12.37 4.98
N ALA A 116 -17.07 -11.08 5.22
CA ALA A 116 -16.30 -10.30 6.17
C ALA A 116 -16.34 -10.91 7.58
N GLU A 117 -17.51 -11.38 8.04
CA GLU A 117 -17.66 -12.04 9.35
C GLU A 117 -16.77 -13.29 9.51
N TRP A 118 -16.54 -14.05 8.43
CA TRP A 118 -15.64 -15.21 8.43
C TRP A 118 -14.17 -14.85 8.68
N MET A 119 -13.78 -13.61 8.37
CA MET A 119 -12.40 -13.12 8.51
C MET A 119 -12.16 -12.42 9.85
N VAL A 120 -13.19 -12.23 10.67
CA VAL A 120 -13.06 -11.59 11.98
C VAL A 120 -12.22 -12.46 12.92
N ALA A 121 -11.39 -11.81 13.75
CA ALA A 121 -10.60 -12.51 14.75
C ALA A 121 -11.52 -13.20 15.78
N PRO A 122 -11.23 -14.45 16.18
CA PRO A 122 -11.99 -15.13 17.22
C PRO A 122 -11.98 -14.33 18.53
N SER A 123 -13.14 -14.24 19.18
CA SER A 123 -13.28 -13.46 20.42
C SER A 123 -12.83 -14.21 21.67
N THR A 124 -12.86 -15.54 21.65
CA THR A 124 -12.53 -16.39 22.80
C THR A 124 -11.06 -16.80 22.80
N PRO A 125 -10.41 -16.85 23.98
CA PRO A 125 -9.00 -17.22 24.09
C PRO A 125 -8.73 -18.64 23.56
N TYR A 126 -9.66 -19.57 23.77
CA TYR A 126 -9.55 -20.95 23.27
C TYR A 126 -9.45 -21.03 21.74
N LEU A 127 -10.27 -20.25 21.01
CA LEU A 127 -10.20 -20.23 19.54
C LEU A 127 -8.99 -19.45 19.04
N LEU A 128 -8.54 -18.44 19.79
CA LEU A 128 -7.31 -17.70 19.47
C LEU A 128 -6.07 -18.60 19.55
N ASP A 129 -6.01 -19.53 20.50
CA ASP A 129 -4.89 -20.49 20.61
C ASP A 129 -4.81 -21.47 19.42
N GLN A 130 -5.91 -21.67 18.69
CA GLN A 130 -5.96 -22.55 17.52
C GLN A 130 -5.45 -21.88 16.23
N VAL A 131 -5.40 -20.53 16.19
CA VAL A 131 -5.03 -19.79 14.98
C VAL A 131 -3.67 -19.11 15.17
N ARG A 132 -2.74 -19.36 14.25
CA ARG A 132 -1.44 -18.69 14.26
C ARG A 132 -1.60 -17.17 14.08
N PRO A 133 -0.84 -16.34 14.81
CA PRO A 133 -0.96 -14.88 14.74
C PRO A 133 -0.62 -14.31 13.34
N ASP A 134 0.30 -14.95 12.61
CA ASP A 134 0.63 -14.59 11.23
C ASP A 134 -0.60 -14.69 10.31
N PHE A 135 -1.48 -15.67 10.53
CA PHE A 135 -2.70 -15.84 9.75
C PHE A 135 -3.78 -14.84 10.16
N LEU A 136 -3.84 -14.45 11.44
CA LEU A 136 -4.72 -13.36 11.88
C LEU A 136 -4.37 -12.04 11.20
N LEU A 137 -3.09 -11.75 10.98
CA LEU A 137 -2.66 -10.60 10.18
C LEU A 137 -3.20 -10.66 8.75
N LEU A 138 -3.15 -11.82 8.09
CA LEU A 138 -3.70 -11.97 6.73
C LEU A 138 -5.23 -11.87 6.71
N ARG A 139 -5.92 -12.45 7.70
CA ARG A 139 -7.39 -12.37 7.84
C ARG A 139 -7.85 -10.93 8.04
N THR A 140 -7.17 -10.16 8.89
CA THR A 140 -7.47 -8.73 9.08
C THR A 140 -7.18 -7.88 7.84
N ILE A 141 -6.11 -8.18 7.09
CA ILE A 141 -5.86 -7.53 5.79
C ILE A 141 -6.99 -7.85 4.81
N ALA A 142 -7.39 -9.13 4.70
CA ALA A 142 -8.48 -9.55 3.82
C ALA A 142 -9.82 -8.89 4.19
N LEU A 143 -10.12 -8.78 5.49
CA LEU A 143 -11.29 -8.06 6.00
C LEU A 143 -11.31 -6.59 5.54
N GLY A 144 -10.17 -5.90 5.65
CA GLY A 144 -10.03 -4.51 5.19
C GLY A 144 -10.15 -4.35 3.67
N LEU A 145 -9.75 -5.36 2.89
CA LEU A 145 -9.92 -5.39 1.43
C LEU A 145 -11.40 -5.56 1.01
N ILE A 146 -12.15 -6.39 1.75
CA ILE A 146 -13.57 -6.63 1.49
C ILE A 146 -14.41 -5.41 1.88
N MET A 147 -14.16 -4.87 3.08
CA MET A 147 -14.87 -3.72 3.67
C MET A 147 -14.11 -2.41 3.42
N TRP A 148 -13.69 -2.19 2.16
CA TRP A 148 -12.79 -1.10 1.78
C TRP A 148 -13.33 0.30 2.09
N ASP A 149 -14.64 0.52 1.94
CA ASP A 149 -15.25 1.84 2.12
C ASP A 149 -15.34 2.26 3.60
N ASN A 150 -15.23 1.29 4.50
CA ASN A 150 -15.27 1.49 5.95
C ASN A 150 -13.89 1.76 6.55
N VAL A 151 -12.83 1.82 5.74
CA VAL A 151 -11.47 2.07 6.24
C VAL A 151 -11.34 3.54 6.63
N LEU A 152 -11.21 3.79 7.94
CA LEU A 152 -11.08 5.14 8.49
C LEU A 152 -9.68 5.39 9.05
N PRO A 153 -9.10 6.58 8.83
CA PRO A 153 -7.80 6.95 9.37
C PRO A 153 -7.90 7.37 10.84
N THR A 154 -8.37 6.46 11.71
CA THR A 154 -8.52 6.74 13.13
C THR A 154 -7.91 5.61 13.97
N SER A 155 -7.30 5.96 15.11
CA SER A 155 -6.78 4.94 16.03
C SER A 155 -7.89 4.06 16.59
N LYS A 156 -9.10 4.62 16.78
CA LYS A 156 -10.28 3.88 17.22
C LYS A 156 -10.68 2.78 16.25
N TRP A 157 -10.59 3.04 14.94
CA TRP A 157 -10.86 2.05 13.91
C TRP A 157 -9.81 0.92 13.93
N ILE A 158 -8.53 1.25 14.10
CA ILE A 158 -7.49 0.21 14.24
C ILE A 158 -7.74 -0.64 15.49
N GLU A 159 -8.08 0.00 16.61
CA GLU A 159 -8.37 -0.68 17.88
C GLU A 159 -9.64 -1.53 17.82
N SER A 160 -10.63 -1.19 16.97
CA SER A 160 -11.87 -1.98 16.85
C SER A 160 -11.68 -3.35 16.21
N HIS A 161 -10.55 -3.60 15.53
CA HIS A 161 -10.22 -4.90 14.94
C HIS A 161 -9.63 -5.89 15.96
N VAL A 162 -9.23 -5.40 17.13
CA VAL A 162 -8.66 -6.23 18.19
C VAL A 162 -9.81 -6.70 19.10
N PRO A 163 -9.94 -8.01 19.37
CA PRO A 163 -10.94 -8.53 20.30
C PRO A 163 -10.84 -7.86 21.68
N SER A 164 -12.00 -7.60 22.30
CA SER A 164 -12.08 -6.96 23.63
C SER A 164 -11.32 -7.73 24.71
N THR A 165 -11.27 -9.06 24.59
CA THR A 165 -10.49 -9.97 25.44
C THR A 165 -8.99 -9.68 25.42
N VAL A 166 -8.45 -9.22 24.30
CA VAL A 166 -7.03 -8.85 24.19
C VAL A 166 -6.81 -7.40 24.60
N LEU A 167 -7.72 -6.50 24.23
CA LEU A 167 -7.62 -5.06 24.54
C LEU A 167 -7.52 -4.75 26.03
N THR A 168 -8.11 -5.57 26.91
CA THR A 168 -7.98 -5.43 28.37
C THR A 168 -6.56 -5.67 28.87
N HIS A 169 -5.78 -6.49 28.17
CA HIS A 169 -4.42 -6.88 28.55
C HIS A 169 -3.33 -6.11 27.81
N VAL A 170 -3.67 -5.41 26.72
CA VAL A 170 -2.74 -4.51 26.02
C VAL A 170 -2.37 -3.37 26.96
N HIS A 171 -1.15 -3.41 27.48
CA HIS A 171 -0.60 -2.30 28.24
C HIS A 171 -0.62 -1.05 27.35
N ARG A 172 -1.46 -0.08 27.72
CA ARG A 172 -1.40 1.29 27.20
C ARG A 172 -0.09 1.91 27.71
N GLY A 173 1.03 1.47 27.15
CA GLY A 173 2.35 2.01 27.45
C GLY A 173 2.25 3.52 27.33
N GLY A 174 2.45 4.21 28.46
CA GLY A 174 2.01 5.58 28.70
C GLY A 174 1.98 6.42 27.43
N SER A 175 0.78 6.65 26.90
CA SER A 175 0.60 7.81 26.06
C SER A 175 0.84 8.99 26.99
N GLN A 176 2.05 9.55 26.97
CA GLN A 176 2.09 10.99 26.93
C GLN A 176 1.32 11.36 25.67
N SER A 177 0.02 11.56 25.82
CA SER A 177 -0.74 12.39 24.92
C SER A 177 0.02 13.70 24.93
N THR A 178 0.83 13.96 23.92
CA THR A 178 1.17 15.34 23.57
C THR A 178 -0.20 15.99 23.30
N PRO A 179 -0.69 16.85 24.19
CA PRO A 179 -2.00 17.46 24.01
C PRO A 179 -1.90 18.35 22.78
N GLY A 180 -2.75 18.13 21.77
CA GLY A 180 -2.87 19.00 20.60
C GLY A 180 -2.41 18.44 19.25
N ILE A 181 -2.19 17.13 19.09
CA ILE A 181 -2.07 16.53 17.75
C ILE A 181 -3.38 15.81 17.44
N ASP A 182 -4.26 16.49 16.71
CA ASP A 182 -5.37 15.85 16.04
C ASP A 182 -4.79 14.88 15.00
N TYR A 183 -5.01 13.58 15.20
CA TYR A 183 -4.59 12.54 14.25
C TYR A 183 -5.51 12.57 13.03
N GLU A 184 -5.46 13.64 12.24
CA GLU A 184 -6.32 13.80 11.05
C GLU A 184 -5.83 12.96 9.86
N SER A 185 -4.57 12.50 9.90
CA SER A 185 -3.92 11.85 8.76
C SER A 185 -3.31 10.48 9.10
N MET A 186 -3.47 9.52 8.17
CA MET A 186 -2.92 8.15 8.28
C MET A 186 -1.44 8.09 8.67
N HIS A 187 -0.61 9.00 8.14
CA HIS A 187 0.82 9.01 8.39
C HIS A 187 1.15 9.19 9.87
N GLN A 188 0.42 10.04 10.60
CA GLN A 188 0.67 10.33 12.01
C GLN A 188 0.32 9.13 12.91
N ILE A 189 -0.73 8.40 12.54
CA ILE A 189 -1.17 7.21 13.25
C ILE A 189 -0.14 6.09 13.08
N LEU A 190 0.27 5.81 11.84
CA LEU A 190 1.31 4.81 11.57
C LEU A 190 2.65 5.19 12.22
N TRP A 191 2.99 6.48 12.23
CA TRP A 191 4.16 7.00 12.94
C TRP A 191 4.11 6.72 14.45
N LYS A 192 2.95 6.97 15.09
CA LYS A 192 2.73 6.66 16.51
C LYS A 192 2.97 5.18 16.81
N TYR A 193 2.39 4.28 16.02
CA TYR A 193 2.60 2.84 16.20
C TYR A 193 4.06 2.44 15.94
N THR A 194 4.70 3.00 14.92
CA THR A 194 6.12 2.75 14.65
C THR A 194 7.00 3.09 15.85
N ARG A 195 6.77 4.26 16.48
CA ARG A 195 7.50 4.66 17.69
C ARG A 195 7.20 3.75 18.88
N MET A 196 5.94 3.35 19.04
CA MET A 196 5.52 2.40 20.08
C MET A 196 6.26 1.06 19.95
N PHE A 197 6.21 0.42 18.77
CA PHE A 197 6.89 -0.86 18.52
C PHE A 197 8.42 -0.74 18.64
N THR A 198 9.00 0.37 18.18
CA THR A 198 10.44 0.63 18.37
C THR A 198 10.80 0.68 19.86
N SER A 199 9.95 1.26 20.71
CA SER A 199 10.18 1.29 22.16
C SER A 199 10.05 -0.08 22.82
N PHE A 200 9.18 -0.95 22.30
CA PHE A 200 8.96 -2.29 22.84
C PHE A 200 10.13 -3.24 22.60
N THR A 201 10.87 -3.07 21.50
CA THR A 201 12.07 -3.89 21.23
C THR A 201 13.12 -3.83 22.35
N LYS A 202 13.12 -2.77 23.18
CA LYS A 202 14.08 -2.58 24.28
C LYS A 202 13.59 -3.12 25.63
N ARG A 203 12.33 -3.54 25.76
CA ARG A 203 11.71 -3.94 27.04
C ARG A 203 11.70 -5.47 27.21
N SER A 204 11.63 -5.94 28.46
CA SER A 204 11.45 -7.37 28.80
C SER A 204 10.16 -7.99 28.21
N VAL A 205 9.17 -7.16 27.87
CA VAL A 205 7.96 -7.58 27.14
C VAL A 205 8.28 -8.25 25.81
N ALA A 206 9.41 -7.90 25.18
CA ALA A 206 9.82 -8.50 23.91
C ALA A 206 10.22 -9.98 24.04
N GLU A 207 10.56 -10.45 25.25
CA GLU A 207 10.90 -11.85 25.49
C GLU A 207 9.64 -12.71 25.62
N LEU A 208 8.57 -12.17 26.21
CA LEU A 208 7.29 -12.85 26.38
C LEU A 208 6.52 -13.00 25.06
N ALA A 209 6.49 -11.95 24.23
CA ALA A 209 5.77 -11.97 22.95
C ALA A 209 6.56 -12.63 21.81
N GLY A 210 7.88 -12.82 22.00
CA GLY A 210 8.82 -13.22 20.97
C GLY A 210 9.46 -12.01 20.27
N LYS A 211 10.80 -11.98 20.24
CA LYS A 211 11.53 -10.88 19.60
C LYS A 211 11.36 -10.86 18.07
N SER A 212 11.19 -12.04 17.46
CA SER A 212 10.98 -12.20 16.02
C SER A 212 9.61 -11.66 15.56
N THR A 213 8.55 -11.93 16.31
CA THR A 213 7.18 -11.49 15.98
C THR A 213 7.06 -9.96 16.06
N ILE A 214 7.66 -9.35 17.08
CA ILE A 214 7.73 -7.88 17.21
C ILE A 214 8.49 -7.26 16.04
N GLU A 215 9.61 -7.85 15.66
CA GLU A 215 10.40 -7.37 14.53
C GLU A 215 9.62 -7.50 13.20
N THR A 216 8.88 -8.59 12.99
CA THR A 216 8.00 -8.71 11.81
C THR A 216 6.88 -7.68 11.80
N CYS A 217 6.23 -7.41 12.94
CA CYS A 217 5.21 -6.38 13.05
C CYS A 217 5.78 -4.99 12.78
N LEU A 218 6.95 -4.68 13.34
CA LEU A 218 7.65 -3.42 13.12
C LEU A 218 7.99 -3.24 11.63
N ASN A 219 8.44 -4.29 10.95
CA ASN A 219 8.73 -4.26 9.51
C ASN A 219 7.47 -4.05 8.66
N VAL A 220 6.34 -4.67 9.01
CA VAL A 220 5.06 -4.47 8.31
C VAL A 220 4.53 -3.04 8.51
N ILE A 221 4.63 -2.49 9.72
CA ILE A 221 4.23 -1.10 10.01
C ILE A 221 5.15 -0.10 9.29
N LEU A 222 6.46 -0.39 9.23
CA LEU A 222 7.40 0.44 8.48
C LEU A 222 7.06 0.43 6.98
N LEU A 223 6.78 -0.76 6.43
CA LEU A 223 6.39 -0.91 5.03
C LEU A 223 5.09 -0.15 4.73
N SER A 224 4.09 -0.21 5.62
CA SER A 224 2.83 0.52 5.44
C SER A 224 3.02 2.03 5.54
N LEU A 225 3.84 2.51 6.47
CA LEU A 225 4.22 3.92 6.57
C LEU A 225 4.91 4.43 5.29
N SER A 226 5.84 3.64 4.74
CA SER A 226 6.52 3.96 3.49
C SER A 226 5.62 3.86 2.26
N MET A 227 4.62 2.98 2.24
CA MET A 227 3.62 2.92 1.16
C MET A 227 2.73 4.18 1.14
N VAL A 228 2.34 4.71 2.30
CA VAL A 228 1.54 5.95 2.40
C VAL A 228 2.36 7.16 1.94
N MET A 229 3.66 7.20 2.28
CA MET A 229 4.59 8.27 1.89
C MET A 229 5.39 7.94 0.63
N ALA A 230 4.85 7.10 -0.25
CA ALA A 230 5.59 6.63 -1.42
C ALA A 230 5.92 7.76 -2.40
N GLY A 231 7.21 7.93 -2.67
CA GLY A 231 7.76 8.92 -3.60
C GLY A 231 8.02 10.32 -3.02
N THR A 232 7.55 10.64 -1.80
CA THR A 232 7.69 12.00 -1.24
C THR A 232 9.06 12.28 -0.64
N GLY A 233 9.80 11.25 -0.21
CA GLY A 233 11.11 11.44 0.41
C GLY A 233 11.07 11.99 1.84
N ASP A 234 10.00 11.74 2.61
CA ASP A 234 9.85 12.28 3.96
C ASP A 234 11.05 12.00 4.89
N LEU A 235 11.54 13.05 5.54
CA LEU A 235 12.77 13.03 6.34
C LEU A 235 12.61 12.21 7.61
N ASP A 236 11.43 12.26 8.24
CA ASP A 236 11.19 11.59 9.51
C ASP A 236 11.10 10.06 9.30
N VAL A 237 10.38 9.62 8.27
CA VAL A 237 10.40 8.21 7.84
C VAL A 237 11.82 7.75 7.50
N LEU A 238 12.59 8.54 6.76
CA LEU A 238 13.97 8.23 6.42
C LEU A 238 14.87 8.07 7.66
N ARG A 239 14.71 8.93 8.67
CA ARG A 239 15.47 8.85 9.93
C ARG A 239 15.23 7.54 10.66
N ILE A 240 13.97 7.09 10.75
CA ILE A 240 13.63 5.78 11.34
C ILE A 240 14.22 4.64 10.51
N ILE A 241 14.07 4.67 9.18
CA ILE A 241 14.65 3.63 8.30
C ILE A 241 16.16 3.53 8.51
N ARG A 242 16.88 4.66 8.57
CA ARG A 242 18.33 4.67 8.84
C ARG A 242 18.68 4.11 10.21
N TYR A 243 17.88 4.43 11.23
CA TYR A 243 18.04 3.86 12.57
C TYR A 243 17.82 2.34 12.59
N LEU A 244 16.77 1.83 11.94
CA LEU A 244 16.50 0.40 11.89
C LEU A 244 17.55 -0.35 11.07
N ARG A 245 18.04 0.26 9.99
CA ARG A 245 19.13 -0.28 9.17
C ARG A 245 20.45 -0.40 9.93
N SER A 246 20.76 0.54 10.84
CA SER A 246 22.01 0.48 11.60
C SER A 246 22.06 -0.62 12.66
N ARG A 247 20.94 -1.32 12.90
CA ARG A 247 20.85 -2.47 13.81
C ARG A 247 21.45 -3.75 13.22
N VAL A 248 22.70 -3.69 12.75
CA VAL A 248 23.45 -4.83 12.22
C VAL A 248 24.46 -5.29 13.28
N GLY A 249 24.46 -6.58 13.62
CA GLY A 249 25.49 -7.16 14.49
C GLY A 249 25.00 -8.33 15.35
N PRO A 250 25.93 -9.01 16.04
CA PRO A 250 25.62 -10.19 16.87
C PRO A 250 24.73 -9.87 18.08
N SER A 251 24.66 -8.60 18.50
CA SER A 251 23.77 -8.13 19.56
C SER A 251 22.28 -8.13 19.17
N ASN A 252 21.97 -8.14 17.86
CA ASN A 252 20.62 -8.12 17.32
C ASN A 252 20.37 -9.37 16.46
N SER A 253 20.53 -10.56 17.04
CA SER A 253 20.38 -11.85 16.34
C SER A 253 18.99 -12.09 15.74
N THR A 254 17.99 -11.31 16.14
CA THR A 254 16.60 -11.38 15.65
C THR A 254 16.41 -10.65 14.32
N VAL A 255 17.36 -9.78 13.93
CA VAL A 255 17.33 -9.04 12.67
C VAL A 255 18.01 -9.90 11.60
N GLY A 256 17.20 -10.63 10.83
CA GLY A 256 17.67 -11.49 9.74
C GLY A 256 17.71 -10.79 8.38
N TYR A 257 17.98 -11.58 7.33
CA TYR A 257 17.96 -11.11 5.93
C TYR A 257 16.62 -10.48 5.55
N GLY A 258 15.50 -11.13 5.89
CA GLY A 258 14.16 -10.63 5.57
C GLY A 258 13.81 -9.29 6.22
N SER A 259 14.30 -9.02 7.43
CA SER A 259 14.11 -7.71 8.07
C SER A 259 14.84 -6.61 7.28
N HIS A 260 16.09 -6.86 6.90
CA HIS A 260 16.85 -5.93 6.06
C HIS A 260 16.23 -5.73 4.68
N LEU A 261 15.77 -6.80 4.03
CA LEU A 261 15.02 -6.74 2.78
C LEU A 261 13.85 -5.76 2.89
N THR A 262 13.07 -5.86 3.97
CA THR A 262 11.88 -5.02 4.18
C THR A 262 12.25 -3.57 4.44
N ILE A 263 13.26 -3.31 5.28
CA ILE A 263 13.75 -1.96 5.56
C ILE A 263 14.24 -1.28 4.26
N HIS A 264 14.90 -2.04 3.39
CA HIS A 264 15.37 -1.53 2.10
C HIS A 264 14.23 -1.38 1.07
N MET A 265 13.23 -2.25 1.09
CA MET A 265 12.01 -2.09 0.29
C MET A 265 11.24 -0.83 0.72
N ALA A 266 11.10 -0.59 2.01
CA ALA A 266 10.50 0.61 2.58
C ALA A 266 11.27 1.89 2.18
N LEU A 267 12.61 1.85 2.20
CA LEU A 267 13.46 2.93 1.67
C LEU A 267 13.21 3.16 0.18
N GLY A 268 13.11 2.07 -0.60
CA GLY A 268 12.83 2.13 -2.03
C GLY A 268 11.47 2.75 -2.35
N PHE A 269 10.43 2.46 -1.57
CA PHE A 269 9.11 3.09 -1.72
C PHE A 269 9.14 4.58 -1.38
N LEU A 270 9.90 4.99 -0.37
CA LEU A 270 10.03 6.41 -0.02
C LEU A 270 10.64 7.24 -1.15
N PHE A 271 11.61 6.68 -1.88
CA PHE A 271 12.28 7.31 -3.03
C PHE A 271 11.96 6.62 -4.35
N LEU A 272 10.69 6.24 -4.55
CA LEU A 272 10.28 5.47 -5.72
C LEU A 272 10.59 6.22 -7.02
N GLY A 273 11.46 5.63 -7.84
CA GLY A 273 11.98 6.25 -9.06
C GLY A 273 12.59 7.64 -8.85
N GLY A 274 13.29 7.84 -7.73
CA GLY A 274 13.91 9.12 -7.37
C GLY A 274 12.92 10.22 -6.98
N GLY A 275 11.69 9.83 -6.60
CA GLY A 275 10.60 10.78 -6.29
C GLY A 275 9.75 11.16 -7.51
N ARG A 276 9.94 10.48 -8.65
CA ARG A 276 9.11 10.67 -9.86
C ARG A 276 7.81 9.87 -9.82
N PHE A 277 7.85 8.70 -9.18
CA PHE A 277 6.76 7.73 -9.16
C PHE A 277 6.14 7.65 -7.78
N SER A 278 4.85 7.33 -7.73
CA SER A 278 4.13 6.96 -6.52
C SER A 278 3.29 5.72 -6.77
N LEU A 279 2.70 5.15 -5.72
CA LEU A 279 1.91 3.94 -5.79
C LEU A 279 0.43 4.23 -6.08
N SER A 280 -0.22 3.38 -6.86
CA SER A 280 -1.65 3.48 -7.17
C SER A 280 -2.53 2.48 -6.45
N THR A 281 -3.79 2.88 -6.27
CA THR A 281 -4.86 2.10 -5.65
C THR A 281 -5.85 1.59 -6.69
N SER A 282 -5.38 1.42 -7.94
CA SER A 282 -6.12 0.67 -8.94
C SER A 282 -6.23 -0.80 -8.53
N ASN A 283 -7.27 -1.50 -9.00
CA ASN A 283 -7.50 -2.90 -8.64
C ASN A 283 -6.27 -3.79 -8.89
N MET A 284 -5.64 -3.62 -10.06
CA MET A 284 -4.43 -4.35 -10.43
C MET A 284 -3.21 -3.95 -9.59
N ALA A 285 -3.06 -2.66 -9.29
CA ALA A 285 -1.98 -2.18 -8.44
C ALA A 285 -2.09 -2.70 -7.01
N ILE A 286 -3.30 -2.74 -6.44
CA ILE A 286 -3.55 -3.32 -5.11
C ILE A 286 -3.21 -4.81 -5.11
N ALA A 287 -3.63 -5.56 -6.13
CA ALA A 287 -3.29 -6.97 -6.24
C ALA A 287 -1.77 -7.18 -6.31
N ALA A 288 -1.07 -6.38 -7.13
CA ALA A 288 0.38 -6.43 -7.26
C ALA A 288 1.10 -6.06 -5.96
N LEU A 289 0.61 -5.06 -5.23
CA LEU A 289 1.14 -4.66 -3.92
C LEU A 289 0.90 -5.73 -2.86
N LEU A 290 -0.27 -6.39 -2.83
CA LEU A 290 -0.53 -7.49 -1.90
C LEU A 290 0.46 -8.65 -2.09
N ILE A 291 0.77 -8.96 -3.36
CA ILE A 291 1.76 -9.98 -3.71
C ILE A 291 3.17 -9.52 -3.29
N ALA A 292 3.57 -8.30 -3.66
CA ALA A 292 4.90 -7.78 -3.39
C ALA A 292 5.17 -7.54 -1.89
N CYS A 293 4.14 -7.15 -1.13
CA CYS A 293 4.23 -6.78 0.28
C CYS A 293 3.74 -7.88 1.23
N PHE A 294 3.64 -9.14 0.77
CA PHE A 294 3.22 -10.27 1.60
C PHE A 294 3.98 -10.31 2.96
N PRO A 295 3.30 -10.30 4.12
CA PRO A 295 3.90 -10.04 5.43
C PRO A 295 4.59 -11.27 6.06
N LYS A 296 5.35 -12.02 5.27
CA LYS A 296 6.28 -13.06 5.73
C LYS A 296 7.60 -12.93 4.98
N PHE A 297 8.66 -12.59 5.71
CA PHE A 297 9.95 -12.31 5.10
C PHE A 297 10.89 -13.52 5.21
N PRO A 298 11.80 -13.70 4.23
CA PRO A 298 12.72 -14.84 4.19
C PRO A 298 13.73 -14.79 5.34
N THR A 299 14.08 -15.96 5.87
CA THR A 299 15.09 -16.06 6.94
C THR A 299 16.51 -15.80 6.41
N HIS A 300 16.81 -16.34 5.24
CA HIS A 300 18.09 -16.26 4.54
C HIS A 300 17.87 -15.92 3.05
N SER A 301 18.94 -15.57 2.34
CA SER A 301 18.84 -15.14 0.93
C SER A 301 18.24 -16.19 0.00
N ASN A 302 18.47 -17.48 0.24
CA ASN A 302 17.94 -18.57 -0.59
C ASN A 302 16.61 -19.14 -0.08
N ASP A 303 16.03 -18.57 0.98
CA ASP A 303 14.76 -19.05 1.55
C ASP A 303 13.58 -18.52 0.73
N ASN A 304 12.86 -19.44 0.07
CA ASN A 304 11.63 -19.17 -0.67
C ASN A 304 10.43 -19.96 -0.12
N ARG A 305 10.55 -20.54 1.08
CA ARG A 305 9.60 -21.53 1.59
C ARG A 305 8.17 -21.01 1.69
N TYR A 306 8.00 -19.81 2.24
CA TYR A 306 6.69 -19.21 2.45
C TYR A 306 6.26 -18.27 1.32
N HIS A 307 7.21 -17.68 0.60
CA HIS A 307 6.93 -16.72 -0.45
C HIS A 307 8.11 -16.64 -1.42
N LEU A 308 7.82 -16.70 -2.72
CA LEU A 308 8.82 -16.59 -3.77
C LEU A 308 9.37 -15.16 -3.81
N GLN A 309 10.68 -14.99 -3.56
CA GLN A 309 11.29 -13.65 -3.49
C GLN A 309 11.17 -12.84 -4.78
N ALA A 310 11.10 -13.47 -5.96
CA ALA A 310 10.93 -12.75 -7.23
C ALA A 310 9.63 -11.91 -7.29
N LEU A 311 8.57 -12.37 -6.61
CA LEU A 311 7.28 -11.69 -6.55
C LEU A 311 7.35 -10.34 -5.81
N ARG A 312 8.41 -10.11 -5.02
CA ARG A 312 8.67 -8.83 -4.36
C ARG A 312 8.85 -7.67 -5.35
N HIS A 313 9.22 -7.92 -6.60
CA HIS A 313 9.38 -6.86 -7.61
C HIS A 313 8.08 -6.48 -8.32
N LEU A 314 6.95 -7.15 -8.04
CA LEU A 314 5.67 -6.85 -8.67
C LEU A 314 5.11 -5.48 -8.29
N TYR A 315 5.64 -4.80 -7.25
CA TYR A 315 5.25 -3.42 -6.92
C TYR A 315 5.46 -2.45 -8.10
N VAL A 316 6.32 -2.78 -9.06
CA VAL A 316 6.55 -1.96 -10.26
C VAL A 316 5.27 -1.80 -11.07
N LEU A 317 4.37 -2.79 -11.08
CA LEU A 317 3.07 -2.69 -11.75
C LEU A 317 2.12 -1.68 -11.08
N ALA A 318 2.37 -1.35 -9.81
CA ALA A 318 1.62 -0.35 -9.06
C ALA A 318 2.24 1.06 -9.14
N ALA A 319 3.43 1.20 -9.72
CA ALA A 319 4.14 2.46 -9.79
C ALA A 319 3.63 3.32 -10.96
N GLU A 320 3.17 4.52 -10.67
CA GLU A 320 2.69 5.49 -11.65
C GLU A 320 3.46 6.82 -11.52
N PRO A 321 3.82 7.46 -12.64
CA PRO A 321 4.47 8.77 -12.60
C PRO A 321 3.45 9.83 -12.20
N ARG A 322 3.73 10.58 -11.13
CA ARG A 322 2.83 11.65 -10.62
C ARG A 322 3.54 12.96 -10.31
N LEU A 323 4.85 13.02 -10.55
CA LEU A 323 5.63 14.21 -10.29
C LEU A 323 5.30 15.30 -11.31
N LEU A 324 4.74 16.40 -10.82
CA LEU A 324 4.53 17.61 -11.61
C LEU A 324 5.76 18.51 -11.48
N ILE A 325 6.43 18.73 -12.60
CA ILE A 325 7.63 19.56 -12.69
C ILE A 325 7.30 20.75 -13.58
N PRO A 326 7.18 21.97 -13.05
CA PRO A 326 7.02 23.15 -13.90
C PRO A 326 8.40 23.63 -14.40
N VAL A 327 8.46 23.96 -15.68
CA VAL A 327 9.63 24.45 -16.41
C VAL A 327 9.28 25.79 -16.99
N ASP A 328 10.11 26.78 -16.73
CA ASP A 328 9.95 28.10 -17.32
C ASP A 328 10.30 28.08 -18.82
N VAL A 329 9.41 28.65 -19.64
CA VAL A 329 9.55 28.64 -21.11
C VAL A 329 10.74 29.47 -21.58
N ASP A 330 11.03 30.58 -20.91
CA ASP A 330 12.05 31.52 -21.36
C ASP A 330 13.46 31.05 -20.95
N THR A 331 13.60 30.50 -19.74
CA THR A 331 14.90 30.04 -19.21
C THR A 331 15.19 28.56 -19.41
N GLY A 332 14.16 27.73 -19.65
CA GLY A 332 14.27 26.28 -19.70
C GLY A 332 14.65 25.62 -18.37
N ARG A 333 14.56 26.37 -17.24
CA ARG A 333 14.92 25.89 -15.90
C ARG A 333 13.68 25.48 -15.12
N LEU A 334 13.87 24.60 -14.14
CA LEU A 334 12.82 24.24 -13.18
C LEU A 334 12.42 25.47 -12.37
N CYS A 335 11.13 25.71 -12.25
CA CYS A 335 10.59 26.82 -11.47
C CYS A 335 9.72 26.31 -10.31
N GLN A 336 9.37 27.22 -9.40
CA GLN A 336 8.35 26.95 -8.39
C GLN A 336 7.07 27.68 -8.78
N VAL A 337 5.93 27.00 -8.66
CA VAL A 337 4.62 27.54 -9.03
C VAL A 337 3.56 27.07 -8.05
N HIS A 338 2.60 27.93 -7.72
CA HIS A 338 1.44 27.53 -6.93
C HIS A 338 0.52 26.64 -7.77
N VAL A 339 0.14 25.50 -7.20
CA VAL A 339 -0.80 24.55 -7.81
C VAL A 339 -1.93 24.33 -6.83
N SER A 340 -3.15 24.56 -7.29
CA SER A 340 -4.37 24.22 -6.58
C SER A 340 -5.00 22.98 -7.24
N VAL A 341 -5.30 21.99 -6.41
CA VAL A 341 -5.87 20.72 -6.82
C VAL A 341 -7.26 20.61 -6.22
N ARG A 342 -8.26 20.36 -7.07
CA ARG A 342 -9.63 20.12 -6.65
C ARG A 342 -9.93 18.63 -6.74
N PHE A 343 -10.46 18.06 -5.67
CA PHE A 343 -10.86 16.66 -5.64
C PHE A 343 -12.27 16.48 -6.25
N LYS A 344 -12.58 15.26 -6.67
CA LYS A 344 -13.96 14.86 -6.97
C LYS A 344 -14.73 14.65 -5.67
N ASP A 345 -15.99 15.05 -5.66
CA ASP A 345 -16.87 14.83 -4.52
C ASP A 345 -17.11 13.33 -4.32
N THR A 346 -16.96 12.86 -3.08
CA THR A 346 -17.25 11.48 -2.66
C THR A 346 -18.12 11.52 -1.40
N ASP A 347 -18.65 10.37 -0.99
CA ASP A 347 -19.46 10.28 0.23
C ASP A 347 -18.69 10.68 1.50
N GLN A 348 -17.36 10.58 1.47
CA GLN A 348 -16.48 10.88 2.61
C GLN A 348 -16.07 12.36 2.68
N TYR A 349 -15.97 13.06 1.54
CA TYR A 349 -15.55 14.45 1.48
C TYR A 349 -16.12 15.18 0.26
N ARG A 350 -16.45 16.46 0.45
CA ARG A 350 -17.06 17.31 -0.57
C ARG A 350 -16.28 18.60 -0.75
N SER A 351 -16.05 18.97 -2.01
CA SER A 351 -15.45 20.24 -2.45
C SER A 351 -14.13 20.60 -1.73
N GLN A 352 -13.30 19.60 -1.47
CA GLN A 352 -11.97 19.82 -0.90
C GLN A 352 -11.01 20.32 -1.97
N THR A 353 -10.26 21.36 -1.61
CA THR A 353 -9.16 21.92 -2.40
C THR A 353 -7.86 21.78 -1.61
N PHE A 354 -6.78 21.49 -2.32
CA PHE A 354 -5.44 21.41 -1.76
C PHE A 354 -4.50 22.31 -2.54
N GLU A 355 -3.85 23.24 -1.85
CA GLU A 355 -2.93 24.20 -2.44
C GLU A 355 -1.51 23.89 -1.97
N ALA A 356 -0.58 23.79 -2.93
CA ALA A 356 0.82 23.52 -2.64
C ALA A 356 1.74 24.12 -3.71
N MET A 357 3.03 24.21 -3.37
CA MET A 357 4.07 24.66 -4.29
C MET A 357 4.63 23.47 -5.09
N ALA A 358 4.62 23.56 -6.40
CA ALA A 358 5.33 22.62 -7.27
C ALA A 358 6.83 22.99 -7.31
N PRO A 359 7.76 22.02 -7.48
CA PRO A 359 7.55 20.63 -7.88
C PRO A 359 6.93 19.76 -6.78
N LEU A 360 5.85 19.04 -7.12
CA LEU A 360 5.10 18.23 -6.16
C LEU A 360 4.55 16.95 -6.80
N MET A 361 4.28 15.95 -5.95
CA MET A 361 3.60 14.73 -6.35
C MET A 361 2.08 14.95 -6.34
N LEU A 362 1.44 14.76 -7.48
CA LEU A 362 -0.01 14.84 -7.56
C LEU A 362 -0.66 13.62 -6.89
N PRO A 363 -1.82 13.80 -6.24
CA PRO A 363 -2.67 12.67 -5.86
C PRO A 363 -3.12 11.87 -7.08
N GLU A 364 -3.78 10.73 -6.84
CA GLU A 364 -4.33 9.91 -7.92
C GLU A 364 -5.25 10.68 -8.86
N LEU A 365 -4.91 10.66 -10.14
CA LEU A 365 -5.64 11.34 -11.21
C LEU A 365 -7.12 10.94 -11.27
N SER A 366 -7.46 9.69 -10.93
CA SER A 366 -8.84 9.22 -10.89
C SER A 366 -9.71 9.97 -9.87
N LYS A 367 -9.12 10.43 -8.76
CA LYS A 367 -9.78 11.12 -7.65
C LYS A 367 -9.83 12.65 -7.83
N LEU A 368 -9.11 13.19 -8.80
CA LEU A 368 -9.02 14.62 -9.06
C LEU A 368 -10.10 15.08 -10.04
N SER A 369 -10.71 16.23 -9.77
CA SER A 369 -11.65 16.89 -10.68
C SER A 369 -10.93 17.88 -11.58
N GLN A 370 -10.07 18.72 -10.99
CA GLN A 370 -9.34 19.78 -11.67
C GLN A 370 -7.96 20.00 -11.05
N VAL A 371 -6.97 20.32 -11.87
CA VAL A 371 -5.65 20.81 -11.45
C VAL A 371 -5.47 22.19 -12.09
N VAL A 372 -5.37 23.21 -11.25
CA VAL A 372 -5.22 24.59 -11.68
C VAL A 372 -3.86 25.09 -11.20
N ILE A 373 -3.19 25.77 -12.10
CA ILE A 373 -1.88 26.35 -11.85
C ILE A 373 -2.09 27.83 -11.75
N GLU A 374 -1.72 28.38 -10.60
CA GLU A 374 -2.01 29.75 -10.21
C GLU A 374 -3.50 30.09 -10.35
N GLU A 375 -4.31 29.69 -9.37
CA GLU A 375 -5.75 30.03 -9.30
C GLU A 375 -6.00 31.46 -8.77
N ASP A 376 -5.11 31.95 -7.90
CA ASP A 376 -5.28 33.20 -7.16
C ASP A 376 -5.13 34.51 -7.96
N SER A 377 -6.26 35.10 -8.36
CA SER A 377 -6.37 36.25 -9.25
C SER A 377 -5.58 37.51 -8.82
N ALA A 378 -5.22 37.63 -7.55
CA ALA A 378 -4.51 38.78 -7.01
C ALA A 378 -2.97 38.73 -7.22
N ASN A 379 -2.34 37.56 -7.28
CA ASN A 379 -0.87 37.44 -7.25
C ASN A 379 -0.28 36.36 -8.19
N HIS A 380 -0.92 36.10 -9.34
CA HIS A 380 -0.40 35.19 -10.37
C HIS A 380 0.94 35.65 -10.98
N ARG A 381 2.07 35.00 -10.69
CA ARG A 381 3.36 35.37 -11.30
C ARG A 381 3.54 34.78 -12.68
N TYR A 382 2.88 33.67 -12.94
CA TYR A 382 2.87 32.94 -14.19
C TYR A 382 1.51 33.06 -14.90
N TRP A 383 1.44 32.56 -16.14
CA TRP A 383 0.18 32.42 -16.85
C TRP A 383 -0.60 31.21 -16.33
N PRO A 384 -1.89 31.35 -16.00
CA PRO A 384 -2.66 30.28 -15.39
C PRO A 384 -2.97 29.17 -16.40
N VAL A 385 -2.82 27.92 -15.97
CA VAL A 385 -3.08 26.73 -16.78
C VAL A 385 -4.12 25.87 -16.05
N TRP A 386 -5.14 25.44 -16.80
CA TRP A 386 -6.29 24.73 -16.24
C TRP A 386 -6.39 23.34 -16.86
N PHE A 387 -6.29 22.31 -16.03
CA PHE A 387 -6.55 20.93 -16.41
C PHE A 387 -7.85 20.48 -15.77
N SER A 388 -8.87 20.22 -16.59
CA SER A 388 -10.15 19.68 -16.13
C SER A 388 -10.32 18.24 -16.62
N ALA A 389 -10.81 17.35 -15.76
CA ALA A 389 -11.00 15.93 -16.06
C ALA A 389 -11.98 15.67 -17.23
N HIS A 390 -12.92 16.59 -17.48
CA HIS A 390 -13.90 16.46 -18.56
C HIS A 390 -13.38 16.92 -19.93
N ASN A 391 -12.22 17.58 -19.97
CA ASN A 391 -11.67 18.18 -21.18
C ASN A 391 -10.51 17.34 -21.73
N LYS A 392 -10.23 17.51 -23.04
CA LYS A 392 -9.05 16.92 -23.71
C LYS A 392 -7.71 17.34 -23.08
N THR A 393 -7.71 18.37 -22.23
CA THR A 393 -6.54 18.79 -21.44
C THR A 393 -6.06 17.70 -20.49
N TRP A 394 -6.94 16.82 -20.03
CA TRP A 394 -6.59 15.76 -19.08
C TRP A 394 -5.63 14.72 -19.68
N SER A 395 -5.88 14.30 -20.92
CA SER A 395 -4.98 13.37 -21.61
C SER A 395 -3.61 13.99 -21.87
N VAL A 396 -3.54 15.32 -22.09
CA VAL A 396 -2.27 16.05 -22.21
C VAL A 396 -1.47 15.98 -20.90
N LEU A 397 -2.14 16.19 -19.75
CA LEU A 397 -1.51 16.06 -18.44
C LEU A 397 -0.99 14.64 -18.20
N GLU A 398 -1.77 13.61 -18.55
CA GLU A 398 -1.32 12.23 -18.45
C GLU A 398 -0.10 11.94 -19.32
N THR A 399 -0.08 12.44 -20.57
CA THR A 399 1.08 12.28 -21.45
C THR A 399 2.30 13.01 -20.92
N LEU A 400 2.12 14.19 -20.34
CA LEU A 400 3.19 15.00 -19.73
C LEU A 400 3.81 14.27 -18.53
N LEU A 401 2.98 13.74 -17.64
CA LEU A 401 3.44 12.98 -16.49
C LEU A 401 4.21 11.72 -16.93
N ARG A 402 3.76 11.03 -17.98
CA ARG A 402 4.44 9.85 -18.53
C ARG A 402 5.76 10.19 -19.23
N SER A 403 5.77 11.18 -20.11
CA SER A 403 6.98 11.59 -20.85
C SER A 403 8.04 12.17 -19.90
N GLY A 404 7.61 12.84 -18.84
CA GLY A 404 8.50 13.54 -17.92
C GLY A 404 9.07 14.83 -18.47
N GLU A 405 8.56 15.25 -19.64
CA GLU A 405 8.72 16.61 -20.11
C GLU A 405 8.00 17.50 -19.10
N GLY A 406 8.73 18.41 -18.46
CA GLY A 406 8.15 19.29 -17.47
C GLY A 406 7.04 20.16 -18.10
N LEU A 407 6.09 20.58 -17.27
CA LEU A 407 5.06 21.49 -17.70
C LEU A 407 5.66 22.84 -18.06
N ALA A 408 5.52 23.24 -19.32
CA ALA A 408 5.89 24.57 -19.78
C ALA A 408 4.97 25.64 -19.15
N VAL A 409 5.53 26.49 -18.30
CA VAL A 409 4.84 27.62 -17.68
C VAL A 409 5.56 28.90 -18.07
N LYS A 410 4.82 29.92 -18.52
CA LYS A 410 5.40 31.21 -18.90
C LYS A 410 5.24 32.23 -17.77
N LEU A 411 6.33 32.90 -17.41
CA LEU A 411 6.30 34.01 -16.46
C LEU A 411 5.57 35.22 -17.07
N LYS A 412 4.80 35.95 -16.25
CA LYS A 412 4.21 37.22 -16.69
C LYS A 412 5.27 38.32 -16.67
N ASP A 413 5.24 39.15 -17.70
CA ASP A 413 6.18 40.27 -17.83
C ASP A 413 6.11 41.19 -16.60
N GLY A 414 7.27 41.60 -16.09
CA GLY A 414 7.38 42.47 -14.91
C GLY A 414 7.14 41.80 -13.56
N ARG A 415 7.04 40.45 -13.51
CA ARG A 415 7.01 39.67 -12.25
C ARG A 415 8.28 38.82 -12.12
N TYR A 416 8.61 38.43 -10.89
CA TYR A 416 9.78 37.61 -10.58
C TYR A 416 9.38 36.16 -10.24
N PRO A 417 10.17 35.14 -10.62
CA PRO A 417 9.88 33.75 -10.29
C PRO A 417 9.87 33.51 -8.76
N TYR A 418 9.17 32.46 -8.32
CA TYR A 418 9.23 32.01 -6.92
C TYR A 418 10.58 31.32 -6.68
N GLY A 419 11.42 31.89 -5.80
CA GLY A 419 12.77 31.40 -5.48
C GLY A 419 13.79 32.53 -5.43
N ASP A 420 13.84 33.35 -6.49
CA ASP A 420 14.73 34.50 -6.61
C ASP A 420 13.95 35.79 -6.37
N ALA A 421 13.38 35.96 -5.17
CA ALA A 421 12.76 37.24 -4.83
C ALA A 421 13.87 38.24 -4.47
N PRO A 422 14.19 39.25 -5.32
CA PRO A 422 14.88 40.42 -4.81
C PRO A 422 14.03 41.11 -3.74
N SER A 423 14.67 41.97 -2.94
CA SER A 423 14.01 42.76 -1.89
C SER A 423 12.69 43.36 -2.39
N GLY A 424 11.65 43.34 -1.53
CA GLY A 424 10.25 43.63 -1.91
C GLY A 424 10.03 44.96 -2.66
N PHE A 425 10.94 45.91 -2.53
CA PHE A 425 10.96 47.16 -3.31
C PHE A 425 11.14 46.96 -4.81
N GLN A 426 12.02 46.05 -5.25
CA GLN A 426 12.22 45.78 -6.68
C GLN A 426 11.00 45.10 -7.31
N VAL A 427 10.30 44.28 -6.51
CA VAL A 427 9.05 43.63 -6.91
C VAL A 427 7.93 44.67 -7.07
N GLN A 428 7.80 45.60 -6.12
CA GLN A 428 6.83 46.71 -6.22
C GLN A 428 7.14 47.65 -7.39
N LEU A 429 8.42 47.97 -7.63
CA LEU A 429 8.84 48.82 -8.75
C LEU A 429 8.49 48.20 -10.12
N ALA A 430 8.78 46.90 -10.31
CA ALA A 430 8.46 46.21 -11.55
C ALA A 430 6.94 46.12 -11.81
N HIS A 431 6.16 45.94 -10.74
CA HIS A 431 4.70 45.95 -10.82
C HIS A 431 4.14 47.34 -11.16
N LEU A 432 4.72 48.40 -10.60
CA LEU A 432 4.34 49.78 -10.91
C LEU A 432 4.68 50.14 -12.36
N LEU A 433 5.87 49.79 -12.85
CA LEU A 433 6.32 50.04 -14.23
C LEU A 433 5.43 49.37 -15.29
N THR A 434 4.84 48.22 -14.98
CA THR A 434 3.94 47.50 -15.90
C THR A 434 2.49 47.99 -15.85
N GLN A 435 2.06 48.57 -14.72
CA GLN A 435 0.73 49.17 -14.57
C GLN A 435 0.66 50.64 -15.02
N ASP A 436 1.81 51.27 -15.23
CA ASP A 436 1.88 52.68 -15.61
C ASP A 436 1.33 52.90 -17.02
N LYS A 437 0.12 53.47 -17.10
CA LYS A 437 -0.56 53.78 -18.38
C LYS A 437 0.13 54.90 -19.17
N SER A 438 1.09 55.61 -18.56
CA SER A 438 1.83 56.71 -19.17
C SER A 438 2.93 56.23 -20.13
N ALA A 439 3.49 55.02 -19.91
CA ALA A 439 4.56 54.45 -20.70
C ALA A 439 4.04 53.59 -21.87
N ARG A 440 3.22 54.17 -22.76
CA ARG A 440 2.96 53.55 -24.08
C ARG A 440 4.22 53.68 -24.94
N TRP A 441 5.00 52.61 -25.02
CA TRP A 441 6.03 52.50 -26.06
C TRP A 441 5.33 52.50 -27.43
N THR A 442 5.43 53.61 -28.14
CA THR A 442 5.03 53.70 -29.54
C THR A 442 6.09 52.96 -30.36
N MET A 443 5.82 51.70 -30.72
CA MET A 443 6.55 51.08 -31.82
C MET A 443 6.19 51.84 -33.09
N LYS A 444 7.14 52.64 -33.62
CA LYS A 444 7.06 53.13 -34.99
C LYS A 444 7.18 51.92 -35.91
N ARG A 445 6.19 51.81 -36.81
CA ARG A 445 6.08 50.78 -37.86
C ARG A 445 7.35 50.66 -38.69
#